data_AF-A0A8T2NEP3-F1
#
_entry.id   AF-A0A8T2NEP3-F1
#
_cell.length_a   1.000
_cell.length_b   1.000
_cell.length_c   1.000
_cell.angle_alpha   90.00
_cell.angle_beta   90.00
_cell.angle_gamma   90.00
#
_symmetry.space_group_name_H-M   'P 1'
#
loop_
_entity.id
_entity.type
_entity.pdbx_description
1 polymer ?
#
loop_
_entity_poly.entity_id
_entity_poly.type
_entity_poly.pdbx_seq_one_letter_code
_entity_poly.pdbx_strand_id
1 'polypeptide(L)'
;MQDGSVDERSCRYKESVDNEVVLSDLRRGTEYEVQVRARTMAGYGTFSAATLVRTMPNDTPDSQLMVTGVLVAMGTLLLIFIIAMAVFCIR
;
A
#
# COMPACT_ATOMS: atom_id res chain seq x y z
N MET A 1 -34.04 18.85 -7.19
CA MET A 1 -33.25 19.06 -5.96
C MET A 1 -33.30 17.80 -5.10
N GLN A 2 -32.34 17.66 -4.18
CA GLN A 2 -31.82 16.46 -3.48
C GLN A 2 -30.94 15.59 -4.41
N ASP A 3 -29.62 15.76 -4.49
CA ASP A 3 -28.58 15.71 -3.45
C ASP A 3 -28.70 14.51 -2.52
N GLY A 4 -27.70 13.64 -2.59
CA GLY A 4 -27.62 12.36 -1.92
C GLY A 4 -26.28 11.73 -2.24
N SER A 5 -25.21 12.42 -1.81
CA SER A 5 -23.89 11.91 -1.48
C SER A 5 -23.70 10.41 -1.72
N VAL A 6 -22.77 10.06 -2.61
CA VAL A 6 -22.14 8.74 -2.66
C VAL A 6 -21.67 8.42 -1.24
N ASP A 7 -22.42 7.61 -0.50
CA ASP A 7 -21.99 7.13 0.83
C ASP A 7 -20.90 6.10 0.57
N GLU A 8 -19.69 6.62 0.50
CA GLU A 8 -18.43 5.92 0.27
C GLU A 8 -18.04 5.13 1.53
N ARG A 9 -18.90 4.18 1.92
CA ARG A 9 -18.67 3.16 2.94
C ARG A 9 -19.29 1.84 2.47
N SER A 10 -18.90 1.40 1.28
CA SER A 10 -19.27 0.08 0.76
C SER A 10 -18.69 -1.02 1.67
N CYS A 11 -19.42 -1.38 2.73
CA CYS A 11 -19.08 -2.48 3.62
C CYS A 11 -19.01 -3.77 2.80
N ARG A 12 -17.80 -4.34 2.67
CA ARG A 12 -17.61 -5.62 1.98
C ARG A 12 -17.87 -6.75 2.98
N TYR A 13 -18.85 -7.59 2.69
CA TYR A 13 -19.13 -8.79 3.49
C TYR A 13 -18.63 -10.04 2.77
N LYS A 14 -18.23 -11.05 3.55
CA LYS A 14 -17.87 -12.38 3.05
C LYS A 14 -18.43 -13.42 4.02
N GLU A 15 -19.17 -14.38 3.49
CA GLU A 15 -19.71 -15.50 4.26
C GLU A 15 -18.76 -16.70 4.16
N SER A 16 -18.67 -17.48 5.23
CA SER A 16 -17.95 -18.75 5.29
C SER A 16 -18.76 -19.72 6.14
N VAL A 17 -18.72 -21.01 5.79
CA VAL A 17 -19.29 -22.09 6.60
C VAL A 17 -18.29 -22.60 7.64
N ASP A 18 -17.01 -22.31 7.44
CA ASP A 18 -15.92 -22.62 8.36
C ASP A 18 -15.70 -21.47 9.35
N ASN A 19 -14.92 -21.76 10.40
CA ASN A 19 -14.51 -20.76 11.39
C ASN A 19 -13.38 -19.83 10.88
N GLU A 20 -13.11 -19.81 9.57
CA GLU A 20 -12.07 -19.03 8.93
C GLU A 20 -12.55 -18.42 7.61
N VAL A 21 -12.06 -17.21 7.31
CA VAL A 21 -12.30 -16.54 6.04
C VAL A 21 -11.15 -15.60 5.69
N VAL A 22 -10.61 -15.72 4.47
CA VAL A 22 -9.58 -14.80 3.95
C VAL A 22 -10.22 -13.62 3.24
N LEU A 23 -9.84 -12.39 3.61
CA LEU A 23 -10.21 -11.16 2.92
C LEU A 23 -9.10 -10.76 1.94
N SER A 24 -9.39 -10.93 0.65
CA SER A 24 -8.47 -10.61 -0.46
C SER A 24 -8.78 -9.24 -1.07
N ASP A 25 -7.87 -8.75 -1.91
CA ASP A 25 -8.00 -7.48 -2.67
C ASP A 25 -8.18 -6.23 -1.78
N LEU A 26 -7.57 -6.25 -0.59
CA LEU A 26 -7.48 -5.09 0.27
C LEU A 26 -6.39 -4.14 -0.24
N ARG A 27 -6.65 -2.83 -0.14
CA ARG A 27 -5.66 -1.80 -0.47
C ARG A 27 -4.52 -1.90 0.54
N ARG A 28 -3.28 -1.88 0.05
CA ARG A 28 -2.06 -1.91 0.89
C ARG A 28 -1.92 -0.64 1.73
N GLY A 29 -1.28 -0.76 2.89
CA GLY A 29 -1.07 0.35 3.84
C GLY A 29 -2.33 1.00 4.39
N THR A 30 -3.50 0.39 4.19
CA THR A 30 -4.82 0.93 4.54
C THR A 30 -5.35 0.22 5.77
N GLU A 31 -5.97 0.98 6.68
CA GLU A 31 -6.65 0.44 7.87
C GLU A 31 -8.09 0.07 7.52
N TYR A 32 -8.51 -1.11 7.99
CA TYR A 32 -9.84 -1.68 7.79
C TYR A 32 -10.46 -2.05 9.14
N GLU A 33 -11.74 -1.74 9.28
CA GLU A 33 -12.54 -2.23 10.40
C GLU A 33 -13.18 -3.57 10.02
N VAL A 34 -12.96 -4.60 10.84
CA VAL A 34 -13.45 -5.96 10.62
C VAL A 34 -14.36 -6.38 11.76
N GLN A 35 -15.53 -6.91 11.43
CA GLN A 35 -16.53 -7.43 12.36
C GLN A 35 -17.06 -8.78 11.86
N VAL A 36 -17.32 -9.70 12.78
CA VAL A 36 -17.82 -11.06 12.47
C VAL A 36 -19.17 -11.27 13.12
N ARG A 37 -20.07 -11.99 12.47
CA ARG A 37 -21.35 -12.41 13.06
C ARG A 37 -21.71 -13.83 12.62
N ALA A 38 -22.39 -14.57 13.49
CA ALA A 38 -22.90 -15.90 13.14
C ALA A 38 -24.19 -15.80 12.32
N ARG A 39 -24.41 -16.75 11.42
CA ARG A 39 -25.66 -16.91 10.66
C ARG A 39 -26.28 -18.27 10.97
N THR A 40 -27.54 -18.27 11.37
CA THR A 40 -28.34 -19.48 11.66
C THR A 40 -29.59 -19.50 10.78
N MET A 41 -30.40 -20.56 10.86
CA MET A 41 -31.71 -20.60 10.20
C MET A 41 -32.66 -19.49 10.68
N ALA A 42 -32.51 -19.03 11.92
CA ALA A 42 -33.29 -17.92 12.48
C ALA A 42 -32.78 -16.54 12.02
N GLY A 43 -31.67 -16.49 11.26
CA GLY A 43 -31.07 -15.26 10.76
C GLY A 43 -29.68 -14.97 11.33
N TYR A 44 -29.28 -13.70 11.24
CA TYR A 44 -27.98 -13.22 11.72
C TYR A 44 -27.99 -12.92 13.21
N GLY A 45 -26.94 -13.36 13.91
CA GLY A 45 -26.65 -12.93 15.27
C GLY A 45 -26.07 -11.52 15.33
N THR A 46 -25.74 -11.08 16.55
CA THR A 46 -25.04 -9.82 16.79
C THR A 46 -23.62 -9.85 16.22
N PHE A 47 -23.14 -8.69 15.80
CA PHE A 47 -21.73 -8.52 15.44
C PHE A 47 -20.82 -8.63 16.66
N SER A 48 -19.61 -9.13 16.42
CA SER A 48 -18.49 -9.06 17.35
C SER A 48 -18.05 -7.61 17.57
N ALA A 49 -17.17 -7.39 18.54
CA ALA A 49 -16.43 -6.15 18.63
C ALA A 49 -15.67 -5.87 17.32
N ALA A 50 -15.63 -4.61 16.92
CA ALA A 50 -14.86 -4.14 15.78
C ALA A 50 -13.36 -4.28 16.02
N THR A 51 -12.66 -4.84 15.05
CA THR A 51 -11.20 -4.98 15.06
C THR A 51 -10.60 -4.13 13.95
N LEU A 52 -9.65 -3.26 14.30
CA LEU A 52 -8.90 -2.48 13.32
C LEU A 52 -7.69 -3.28 12.84
N VAL A 53 -7.62 -3.52 11.54
CA VAL A 53 -6.55 -4.28 10.88
C VAL A 53 -5.93 -3.41 9.81
N ARG A 54 -4.61 -3.21 9.88
CA ARG A 54 -3.85 -2.48 8.87
C ARG A 54 -3.13 -3.44 7.94
N THR A 55 -3.35 -3.28 6.64
CA THR A 55 -2.61 -4.06 5.64
C THR A 55 -1.17 -3.59 5.55
N MET A 56 -0.27 -4.51 5.19
CA MET A 56 1.13 -4.16 4.97
C MET A 56 1.24 -3.03 3.94
N PRO A 57 2.02 -1.98 4.21
CA PRO A 57 2.31 -0.97 3.21
C PRO A 57 2.99 -1.64 2.01
N ASN A 58 2.82 -1.06 0.82
CA ASN A 58 3.60 -1.50 -0.30
C ASN A 58 5.05 -1.16 0.03
N ASP A 59 5.93 -2.15 0.10
CA ASP A 59 7.38 -1.91 0.03
C ASP A 59 7.68 -1.41 -1.38
N THR A 60 7.29 -0.18 -1.69
CA THR A 60 7.73 0.49 -2.91
C THR A 60 9.24 0.64 -2.78
N PRO A 61 9.98 0.08 -3.74
CA PRO A 61 11.31 -0.39 -3.44
C PRO A 61 12.23 0.81 -3.27
N ASP A 62 12.90 0.89 -2.13
CA ASP A 62 14.13 1.66 -1.96
C ASP A 62 15.09 1.48 -3.15
N SER A 63 14.97 0.37 -3.90
CA SER A 63 15.66 0.11 -5.15
C SER A 63 15.52 1.22 -6.20
N GLN A 64 14.39 1.91 -6.34
CA GLN A 64 14.27 2.95 -7.38
C GLN A 64 15.05 4.23 -6.99
N LEU A 65 15.03 4.56 -5.70
CA LEU A 65 15.85 5.64 -5.14
C LEU A 65 17.34 5.28 -5.14
N MET A 66 17.68 4.03 -4.82
CA MET A 66 19.05 3.51 -4.89
C MET A 66 19.59 3.53 -6.33
N VAL A 67 18.82 3.05 -7.31
CA VAL A 67 19.24 3.03 -8.73
C VAL A 67 19.46 4.45 -9.24
N THR A 68 18.54 5.38 -8.95
CA THR A 68 18.68 6.78 -9.35
C THR A 68 19.90 7.42 -8.68
N GLY A 69 20.10 7.18 -7.38
CA GLY A 69 21.26 7.69 -6.64
C GLY A 69 22.59 7.19 -7.20
N VAL A 70 22.69 5.89 -7.55
CA VAL A 70 23.90 5.30 -8.13
C VAL A 70 24.19 5.88 -9.52
N LEU A 71 23.18 6.03 -10.40
CA LEU A 71 23.39 6.63 -11.72
C LEU A 71 23.87 8.08 -11.62
N VAL A 72 23.28 8.88 -10.73
CA VAL A 72 23.67 10.28 -10.53
C VAL A 72 25.10 10.37 -9.98
N ALA A 73 25.46 9.52 -9.01
CA ALA A 73 26.81 9.50 -8.45
C ALA A 73 27.86 9.11 -9.52
N MET A 74 27.58 8.09 -10.32
CA MET A 74 28.46 7.68 -11.41
C MET A 74 28.60 8.76 -12.48
N GLY A 75 27.48 9.38 -12.89
CA GLY A 75 27.48 10.46 -13.88
C GLY A 75 28.26 11.68 -13.42
N THR A 76 28.08 12.10 -12.16
CA THR A 76 28.81 13.24 -11.60
C THR A 76 30.30 12.97 -11.44
N LEU A 77 30.69 11.77 -10.99
CA LEU A 77 32.09 11.37 -10.85
C LEU A 77 32.82 11.37 -12.20
N LEU A 78 32.20 10.81 -13.25
CA LEU A 78 32.75 10.81 -14.60
C LEU A 78 32.91 12.24 -15.14
N LEU A 79 31.91 13.09 -14.93
CA LEU A 79 31.93 14.47 -15.39
C LEU A 79 33.08 15.27 -14.71
N ILE A 80 33.25 15.11 -13.39
CA ILE A 80 34.35 15.73 -12.64
C ILE A 80 35.71 15.26 -13.17
N PHE A 81 35.86 13.97 -13.44
CA PHE A 81 37.11 13.41 -13.97
C PHE A 81 37.46 14.00 -15.35
N ILE A 82 36.48 14.10 -16.25
CA ILE A 82 36.66 14.69 -17.58
C ILE A 82 37.05 16.18 -17.47
N ILE A 83 36.41 16.95 -16.59
CA ILE A 83 36.75 18.36 -16.37
C ILE A 83 38.19 18.49 -15.84
N ALA A 84 38.56 17.69 -14.84
CA ALA A 84 39.89 17.72 -14.26
C ALA A 84 40.98 17.40 -15.30
N MET A 85 40.74 16.37 -16.12
CA MET A 85 41.64 16.03 -17.22
C MET A 85 41.74 17.16 -18.24
N ALA A 86 40.62 17.74 -18.68
CA ALA A 86 40.65 18.85 -19.63
C ALA A 86 41.45 20.05 -19.09
N VAL A 87 41.24 20.43 -17.82
CA VAL A 87 41.99 21.52 -17.17
C VAL A 87 43.48 21.20 -17.08
N PHE A 88 43.84 19.95 -16.83
CA PHE A 88 45.24 19.50 -16.78
C PHE A 88 45.88 19.47 -18.17
N CYS A 89 45.15 19.08 -19.22
CA CYS A 89 45.63 19.09 -20.60
C CYS A 89 45.78 20.50 -21.19
N ILE A 90 45.12 21.50 -20.60
CA ILE A 90 45.17 22.91 -21.03
C ILE A 90 46.22 23.70 -20.22
N ARG A 91 46.77 23.12 -19.15
CA ARG A 91 47.91 23.66 -18.40
C ARG A 91 49.23 23.12 -18.91
#